data_AF-A0A7Y6U8T3-F1
#
_entry.id   AF-A0A7Y6U8T3-F1
#
_cell.length_a   1.000
_cell.length_b   1.000
_cell.length_c   1.000
_cell.angle_alpha   90.00
_cell.angle_beta   90.00
_cell.angle_gamma   90.00
#
_symmetry.space_group_name_H-M   'P 1'
#
loop_
_entity.id
_entity.type
_entity.pdbx_description
1 polymer ?
#
loop_
_entity_poly.entity_id
_entity_poly.type
_entity_poly.pdbx_seq_one_letter_code
_entity_poly.pdbx_strand_id
1 'polypeptide(L)'
;MDFESFENTIDKNIEMDKASDKFDQQLQAYKDAGNSLTSAKSELETAASSLKEAKDNLNKASDKADAVTKAIDSFIAKVRDIKFKAKVDDADIEKLTDDRKKLIGDESKLLEDHRKANKEILTRHFYDMSNMMSRNEGVWLSNGWVKTLLWIFLPCFLYTVISIVYFVASYIEK
;
A
#
# COMPACT_ATOMS: atom_id res chain seq x y z
N MET A 1 -29.46 -111.45 38.64
CA MET A 1 -28.97 -110.22 38.00
C MET A 1 -27.46 -110.25 38.05
N ASP A 2 -26.83 -109.98 36.91
CA ASP A 2 -25.37 -109.91 36.78
C ASP A 2 -24.88 -108.51 37.18
N PHE A 3 -23.79 -108.44 37.93
CA PHE A 3 -23.24 -107.20 38.52
C PHE A 3 -22.85 -106.21 37.42
N GLU A 4 -22.33 -106.72 36.31
CA GLU A 4 -21.92 -105.93 35.14
C GLU A 4 -23.09 -105.16 34.51
N SER A 5 -24.30 -105.75 34.48
CA SER A 5 -25.49 -105.06 33.95
C SER A 5 -26.01 -103.95 34.86
N PHE A 6 -25.78 -104.07 36.17
CA PHE A 6 -26.20 -103.08 37.16
C PHE A 6 -25.27 -101.86 37.15
N GLU A 7 -23.95 -102.09 37.10
CA GLU A 7 -22.94 -101.04 36.97
C GLU A 7 -23.16 -100.20 35.69
N ASN A 8 -23.40 -100.86 34.56
CA ASN A 8 -23.68 -100.19 33.28
C ASN A 8 -24.96 -99.34 33.30
N THR A 9 -25.96 -99.74 34.09
CA THR A 9 -27.20 -98.95 34.29
C THR A 9 -26.94 -97.71 35.14
N ILE A 10 -26.10 -97.81 36.17
CA ILE A 10 -25.72 -96.68 37.03
C ILE A 10 -24.91 -95.65 36.22
N ASP A 11 -23.91 -96.09 35.46
CA ASP A 11 -23.09 -95.19 34.65
C ASP A 11 -23.93 -94.42 33.63
N LYS A 12 -24.88 -95.10 32.98
CA LYS A 12 -25.80 -94.47 32.03
C LYS A 12 -26.70 -93.43 32.69
N ASN A 13 -27.17 -93.68 33.91
CA ASN A 13 -27.96 -92.69 34.66
C ASN A 13 -27.11 -91.48 35.06
N ILE A 14 -25.87 -91.69 35.50
CA ILE A 14 -24.94 -90.58 35.84
C ILE A 14 -24.64 -89.73 34.60
N GLU A 15 -24.42 -90.33 33.44
CA GLU A 15 -24.20 -89.61 32.18
C GLU A 15 -25.45 -88.82 31.76
N MET A 16 -26.63 -89.41 31.92
CA MET A 16 -27.91 -88.76 31.64
C MET A 16 -28.18 -87.57 32.56
N ASP A 17 -27.89 -87.66 33.85
CA ASP A 17 -28.02 -86.54 34.80
C ASP A 17 -27.06 -85.40 34.44
N LYS A 18 -25.80 -85.70 34.13
CA LYS A 18 -24.83 -84.70 33.65
C LYS A 18 -25.29 -84.02 32.37
N ALA A 19 -25.90 -84.77 31.45
CA ALA A 19 -26.45 -84.22 30.23
C ALA A 19 -27.65 -83.30 30.50
N SER A 20 -28.53 -83.68 31.45
CA SER A 20 -29.67 -82.86 31.88
C SER A 20 -29.20 -81.54 32.51
N ASP A 21 -28.23 -81.59 33.44
CA ASP A 21 -27.67 -80.39 34.08
C ASP A 21 -27.06 -79.43 33.06
N LYS A 22 -26.35 -79.97 32.06
CA LYS A 22 -25.77 -79.17 30.98
C LYS A 22 -26.84 -78.53 30.10
N PHE A 23 -27.93 -79.24 29.82
CA PHE A 23 -29.06 -78.71 29.08
C PHE A 23 -29.74 -77.56 29.84
N ASP A 24 -29.97 -77.72 31.14
CA ASP A 24 -30.58 -76.69 31.98
C ASP A 24 -29.71 -75.43 32.07
N GLN A 25 -28.38 -75.59 32.20
CA GLN A 25 -27.44 -74.45 32.12
C GLN A 25 -27.53 -73.71 30.79
N GLN A 26 -27.58 -74.44 29.67
CA GLN A 26 -27.70 -73.84 28.34
C GLN A 26 -29.04 -73.13 28.16
N LEU A 27 -30.13 -73.72 28.66
CA LEU A 27 -31.46 -73.11 28.62
C LEU A 27 -31.50 -71.81 29.42
N GLN A 28 -30.86 -71.75 30.58
CA GLN A 28 -30.77 -70.53 31.38
C GLN A 28 -29.93 -69.47 30.66
N ALA A 29 -28.76 -69.83 30.12
CA ALA A 29 -27.94 -68.92 29.35
C ALA A 29 -28.68 -68.35 28.12
N TYR A 30 -29.50 -69.17 27.45
CA TYR A 30 -30.32 -68.74 26.32
C TYR A 30 -31.41 -67.73 26.75
N LYS A 31 -32.05 -67.95 27.90
CA LYS A 31 -33.00 -66.98 28.49
C LYS A 31 -32.32 -65.66 28.82
N ASP A 32 -31.14 -65.71 29.44
CA ASP A 32 -30.38 -64.52 29.82
C ASP A 32 -29.92 -63.74 28.57
N ALA A 33 -29.50 -64.44 27.52
CA ALA A 33 -29.18 -63.84 26.22
C ALA A 33 -30.40 -63.19 25.56
N GLY A 34 -31.57 -63.84 25.61
CA GLY A 34 -32.82 -63.28 25.10
C GLY A 34 -33.26 -62.01 25.83
N ASN A 35 -33.10 -61.97 27.15
CA ASN A 35 -33.35 -60.79 27.96
C ASN A 35 -32.38 -59.65 27.60
N SER A 36 -31.10 -59.97 27.45
CA SER A 36 -30.06 -59.01 27.06
C SER A 36 -30.32 -58.42 25.66
N LEU A 37 -30.74 -59.25 24.71
CA LEU A 37 -31.13 -58.82 23.37
C LEU A 37 -32.33 -57.87 23.39
N THR A 38 -33.32 -58.15 24.26
CA THR A 38 -34.50 -57.30 24.42
C THR A 38 -34.12 -55.92 24.97
N SER A 39 -33.24 -55.87 25.98
CA SER A 39 -32.72 -54.61 26.51
C SER A 39 -31.94 -53.82 25.46
N ALA A 40 -31.03 -54.49 24.73
CA ALA A 40 -30.25 -53.86 23.66
C ALA A 40 -31.14 -53.29 22.55
N LYS A 41 -32.23 -53.98 22.20
CA LYS A 41 -33.22 -53.48 21.23
C LYS A 41 -33.90 -52.20 21.73
N SER A 42 -34.33 -52.17 22.99
CA SER A 42 -34.97 -50.99 23.60
C SER A 42 -34.02 -49.78 23.63
N GLU A 43 -32.75 -50.01 23.98
CA GLU A 43 -31.73 -48.96 23.95
C GLU A 43 -31.47 -48.46 22.54
N LEU A 44 -31.45 -49.34 21.55
CA LEU A 44 -31.27 -48.98 20.14
C LEU A 44 -32.45 -48.14 19.61
N GLU A 45 -33.69 -48.48 19.96
CA GLU A 45 -34.88 -47.70 19.59
C GLU A 45 -34.84 -46.29 20.23
N THR A 46 -34.37 -46.21 21.47
CA THR A 46 -34.16 -44.93 22.16
C THR A 46 -33.09 -44.10 21.46
N ALA A 47 -31.95 -44.72 21.14
CA ALA A 47 -30.86 -44.06 20.43
C ALA A 47 -31.28 -43.57 19.03
N ALA A 48 -32.06 -44.37 18.29
CA ALA A 48 -32.58 -44.00 16.99
C ALA A 48 -33.53 -42.78 17.07
N SER A 49 -34.37 -42.72 18.10
CA SER A 49 -35.27 -41.59 18.36
C SER A 49 -34.48 -40.32 18.66
N SER A 50 -33.50 -40.38 19.57
CA SER A 50 -32.61 -39.26 19.88
C SER A 50 -31.82 -38.77 18.67
N LEU A 51 -31.35 -39.68 17.81
CA LEU A 51 -30.63 -39.32 16.59
C LEU A 51 -31.53 -38.61 15.58
N LYS A 52 -32.80 -39.02 15.48
CA LYS A 52 -33.80 -38.33 14.66
C LYS A 52 -34.03 -36.90 15.15
N GLU A 53 -34.20 -36.71 16.46
CA GLU A 53 -34.35 -35.37 17.05
C GLU A 53 -33.11 -34.49 16.82
N ALA A 54 -31.91 -35.06 17.00
CA ALA A 54 -30.66 -34.35 16.73
C ALA A 54 -30.56 -33.90 15.26
N LYS A 55 -30.95 -34.77 14.32
CA LYS A 55 -31.00 -34.45 12.88
C LYS A 55 -31.98 -33.32 12.59
N ASP A 56 -33.18 -33.36 13.17
CA ASP A 56 -34.18 -32.32 12.95
C ASP A 56 -33.72 -30.97 13.51
N ASN A 57 -33.04 -30.96 14.65
CA ASN A 57 -32.44 -29.76 15.22
C ASN A 57 -31.27 -29.24 14.37
N LEU A 58 -30.45 -30.11 13.80
CA LEU A 58 -29.37 -29.73 12.89
C LEU A 58 -29.92 -29.06 11.62
N ASN A 59 -31.00 -29.61 11.04
CA ASN A 59 -31.66 -29.01 9.89
C ASN A 59 -32.18 -27.59 10.21
N LYS A 60 -32.85 -27.42 11.35
CA LYS A 60 -33.30 -26.09 11.81
C LYS A 60 -32.14 -25.11 12.02
N ALA A 61 -31.00 -25.58 12.53
CA ALA A 61 -29.81 -24.76 12.69
C ALA A 61 -29.22 -24.36 11.34
N SER A 62 -29.20 -25.27 10.37
CA SER A 62 -28.78 -25.01 8.98
C SER A 62 -29.66 -23.93 8.33
N ASP A 63 -30.98 -24.05 8.43
CA ASP A 63 -31.91 -23.08 7.85
C ASP A 63 -31.70 -21.67 8.45
N LYS A 64 -31.43 -21.59 9.75
CA LYS A 64 -31.09 -20.32 10.43
C LYS A 64 -29.76 -19.75 9.95
N ALA A 65 -28.74 -20.59 9.78
CA ALA A 65 -27.45 -20.16 9.27
C ALA A 65 -27.58 -19.58 7.85
N ASP A 66 -28.36 -20.23 6.97
CA ASP A 66 -28.64 -19.74 5.63
C ASP A 66 -29.38 -18.40 5.63
N ALA A 67 -30.34 -18.22 6.54
CA ALA A 67 -31.04 -16.95 6.71
C ALA A 67 -30.10 -15.82 7.16
N VAL A 68 -29.18 -16.11 8.09
CA VAL A 68 -28.16 -15.16 8.54
C VAL A 68 -27.21 -14.79 7.40
N THR A 69 -26.72 -15.76 6.64
CA THR A 69 -25.86 -15.51 5.47
C THR A 69 -26.55 -14.57 4.47
N LYS A 70 -27.81 -14.84 4.12
CA LYS A 70 -28.59 -13.96 3.22
C LYS A 70 -28.76 -12.54 3.78
N ALA A 71 -28.96 -12.39 5.09
CA ALA A 71 -29.07 -11.08 5.73
C ALA A 71 -27.75 -10.31 5.68
N ILE A 72 -26.62 -10.98 5.91
CA ILE A 72 -25.27 -10.41 5.80
C ILE A 72 -25.02 -9.95 4.36
N ASP A 73 -25.29 -10.79 3.36
CA ASP A 73 -25.13 -10.43 1.95
C ASP A 73 -25.95 -9.20 1.58
N SER A 74 -27.20 -9.12 2.04
CA SER A 74 -28.05 -7.94 1.84
C SER A 74 -27.47 -6.69 2.50
N PHE A 75 -26.92 -6.82 3.71
CA PHE A 75 -26.29 -5.70 4.40
C PHE A 75 -25.03 -5.22 3.69
N ILE A 76 -24.17 -6.14 3.25
CA ILE A 76 -22.96 -5.83 2.47
C ILE A 76 -23.34 -5.08 1.18
N ALA A 77 -24.36 -5.55 0.45
CA ALA A 77 -24.85 -4.87 -0.75
C ALA A 77 -25.30 -3.43 -0.44
N LYS A 78 -26.10 -3.24 0.62
CA LYS A 78 -26.54 -1.90 1.05
C LYS A 78 -25.37 -0.99 1.41
N VAL A 79 -24.40 -1.48 2.18
CA VAL A 79 -23.23 -0.68 2.59
C VAL A 79 -22.36 -0.32 1.40
N ARG A 80 -22.19 -1.23 0.43
CA ARG A 80 -21.45 -0.96 -0.81
C ARG A 80 -22.07 0.18 -1.62
N ASP A 81 -23.39 0.29 -1.62
CA ASP A 81 -24.12 1.33 -2.34
C ASP A 81 -24.12 2.69 -1.60
N ILE A 82 -23.62 2.75 -0.36
CA ILE A 82 -23.46 4.01 0.37
C ILE A 82 -22.30 4.80 -0.26
N LYS A 83 -22.67 5.81 -1.05
CA LYS A 83 -21.73 6.82 -1.53
C LYS A 83 -21.60 7.95 -0.51
N PHE A 84 -20.47 8.00 0.20
CA PHE A 84 -20.14 9.15 1.04
C PHE A 84 -19.88 10.36 0.14
N LYS A 85 -20.74 11.37 0.24
CA LYS A 85 -20.47 12.70 -0.32
C LYS A 85 -19.90 13.55 0.80
N ALA A 86 -18.59 13.74 0.80
CA ALA A 86 -17.98 14.79 1.61
C ALA A 86 -18.30 16.13 0.92
N LYS A 87 -19.10 16.97 1.57
CA LYS A 87 -19.30 18.35 1.13
C LYS A 87 -18.15 19.17 1.75
N VAL A 88 -17.35 19.81 0.92
CA VAL A 88 -16.49 20.91 1.40
C VAL A 88 -17.42 22.11 1.57
N ASP A 89 -17.36 22.77 2.72
CA ASP A 89 -18.25 23.90 2.97
C ASP A 89 -18.01 25.01 1.96
N ASP A 90 -19.10 25.59 1.44
CA ASP A 90 -19.04 26.62 0.41
C ASP A 90 -18.24 27.85 0.91
N ALA A 91 -18.28 28.11 2.23
CA ALA A 91 -17.49 29.14 2.90
C ALA A 91 -15.98 28.88 2.84
N ASP A 92 -15.53 27.62 2.95
CA ASP A 92 -14.11 27.28 2.84
C ASP A 92 -13.61 27.45 1.40
N ILE A 93 -14.46 27.12 0.41
CA ILE A 93 -14.16 27.34 -1.02
C ILE A 93 -14.09 28.84 -1.33
N GLU A 94 -15.00 29.63 -0.78
CA GLU A 94 -15.00 31.08 -0.95
C GLU A 94 -13.74 31.71 -0.35
N LYS A 95 -13.38 31.32 0.89
CA LYS A 95 -12.15 31.76 1.54
C LYS A 95 -10.90 31.40 0.74
N LEU A 96 -10.79 30.15 0.25
CA LEU A 96 -9.68 29.72 -0.60
C LEU A 96 -9.59 30.55 -1.88
N THR A 97 -10.73 30.88 -2.47
CA THR A 97 -10.81 31.68 -3.70
C THR A 97 -10.32 33.10 -3.46
N ASP A 98 -10.68 33.71 -2.34
CA ASP A 98 -10.24 35.05 -1.97
C ASP A 98 -8.76 35.11 -1.59
N ASP A 99 -8.27 34.13 -0.81
CA ASP A 99 -6.85 34.00 -0.49
C ASP A 99 -6.01 33.84 -1.77
N ARG A 100 -6.51 33.07 -2.75
CA ARG A 100 -5.86 32.93 -4.06
C ARG A 100 -5.82 34.24 -4.84
N LYS A 101 -6.92 34.99 -4.88
CA LYS A 101 -6.95 36.30 -5.57
C LYS A 101 -5.97 37.28 -4.94
N LYS A 102 -5.90 37.30 -3.60
CA LYS A 102 -4.96 38.15 -2.86
C LYS A 102 -3.51 37.78 -3.18
N LEU A 103 -3.17 36.50 -3.14
CA LEU A 103 -1.82 36.01 -3.46
C LEU A 103 -1.39 36.43 -4.87
N ILE A 104 -2.26 36.25 -5.86
CA ILE A 104 -1.97 36.64 -7.26
C ILE A 104 -1.74 38.16 -7.35
N GLY A 105 -2.53 38.97 -6.64
CA GLY A 105 -2.37 40.41 -6.60
C GLY A 105 -1.03 40.84 -5.99
N ASP A 106 -0.67 40.23 -4.86
CA ASP A 106 0.59 40.52 -4.15
C ASP A 106 1.82 40.12 -5.00
N GLU A 107 1.77 38.96 -5.65
CA GLU A 107 2.83 38.49 -6.56
C GLU A 107 2.97 39.40 -7.79
N SER A 108 1.86 39.79 -8.41
CA SER A 108 1.87 40.70 -9.56
C SER A 108 2.51 42.04 -9.21
N LYS A 109 2.18 42.61 -8.04
CA LYS A 109 2.74 43.87 -7.59
C LYS A 109 4.25 43.74 -7.32
N LEU A 110 4.66 42.68 -6.64
CA LEU A 110 6.07 42.40 -6.37
C LEU A 110 6.89 42.31 -7.66
N LEU A 111 6.36 41.60 -8.67
CA LEU A 111 7.01 41.46 -9.97
C LEU A 111 7.09 42.80 -10.72
N GLU A 112 6.06 43.64 -10.63
CA GLU A 112 6.07 44.97 -11.24
C GLU A 112 7.10 45.89 -10.58
N ASP A 113 7.16 45.90 -9.24
CA ASP A 113 8.14 46.67 -8.49
C ASP A 113 9.57 46.24 -8.84
N HIS A 114 9.82 44.93 -8.92
CA HIS A 114 11.12 44.39 -9.33
C HIS A 114 11.47 44.77 -10.77
N ARG A 115 10.51 44.72 -11.70
CA ARG A 115 10.70 45.16 -13.09
C ARG A 115 11.07 46.64 -13.17
N LYS A 116 10.41 47.49 -12.37
CA LYS A 116 10.68 48.93 -12.31
C LYS A 116 12.08 49.20 -11.75
N ALA A 117 12.43 48.58 -10.63
CA ALA A 117 13.76 48.70 -10.01
C ALA A 117 14.87 48.30 -10.99
N ASN A 118 14.71 47.19 -11.71
CA ASN A 118 15.67 46.74 -12.72
C ASN A 118 15.82 47.75 -13.87
N LYS A 119 14.71 48.34 -14.34
CA LYS A 119 14.74 49.37 -15.39
C LYS A 119 15.45 50.63 -14.90
N GLU A 120 15.21 51.05 -13.66
CA GLU A 120 15.87 52.22 -13.06
C GLU A 120 17.37 52.00 -12.91
N ILE A 121 17.81 50.85 -12.39
CA ILE A 121 19.22 50.47 -12.27
C ILE A 121 19.90 50.48 -13.65
N LEU A 122 19.28 49.84 -14.64
CA LEU A 122 19.83 49.77 -15.99
C LEU A 122 19.94 51.14 -16.63
N THR A 123 18.89 51.97 -16.52
CA THR A 123 18.88 53.33 -17.07
C THR A 123 19.95 54.20 -16.41
N ARG A 124 20.11 54.08 -15.08
CA ARG A 124 21.13 54.80 -14.33
C ARG A 124 22.54 54.39 -14.76
N HIS A 125 22.80 53.09 -14.87
CA HIS A 125 24.10 52.59 -15.37
C HIS A 125 24.42 53.09 -16.78
N PHE A 126 23.45 53.05 -17.70
CA PHE A 126 23.65 53.59 -19.05
C PHE A 126 23.93 55.09 -19.02
N TYR A 127 23.15 55.85 -18.24
CA TYR A 127 23.35 57.29 -18.10
C TYR A 127 24.73 57.61 -17.54
N ASP A 128 25.14 56.94 -16.46
CA ASP A 128 26.46 57.15 -15.83
C ASP A 128 27.60 56.85 -16.80
N MET A 129 27.47 55.76 -17.58
CA MET A 129 28.45 55.39 -18.60
C MET A 129 28.50 56.41 -19.75
N SER A 130 27.35 56.84 -20.27
CA SER A 130 27.27 57.86 -21.32
C SER A 130 27.81 59.21 -20.84
N ASN A 131 27.47 59.62 -19.62
CA ASN A 131 27.96 60.84 -18.99
C ASN A 131 29.50 60.80 -18.82
N MET A 132 30.04 59.69 -18.33
CA MET A 132 31.50 59.50 -18.19
C MET A 132 32.22 59.51 -19.54
N MET A 133 31.64 58.89 -20.59
CA MET A 133 32.18 58.96 -21.95
C MET A 133 32.16 60.39 -22.50
N SER A 134 31.07 61.14 -22.30
CA SER A 134 30.97 62.53 -22.79
C SER A 134 32.01 63.48 -22.19
N ARG A 135 32.54 63.14 -21.01
CA ARG A 135 33.57 63.91 -20.30
C ARG A 135 34.99 63.37 -20.51
N ASN A 136 35.18 62.35 -21.35
CA ASN A 136 36.45 61.62 -21.50
C ASN A 136 37.01 61.10 -20.15
N GLU A 137 36.14 60.71 -19.21
CA GLU A 137 36.55 60.22 -17.88
C GLU A 137 36.55 58.68 -17.80
N GLY A 138 36.25 57.98 -18.90
CA GLY A 138 36.28 56.52 -18.94
C GLY A 138 37.68 55.96 -18.70
N VAL A 139 37.77 54.75 -18.14
CA VAL A 139 39.05 54.09 -17.81
C VAL A 139 40.07 54.15 -18.97
N TRP A 140 39.61 54.01 -20.22
CA TRP A 140 40.45 54.06 -21.42
C TRP A 140 40.63 55.45 -22.05
N LEU A 141 39.67 56.37 -21.84
CA LEU A 141 39.66 57.72 -22.44
C LEU A 141 40.14 58.81 -21.48
N SER A 142 40.35 58.46 -20.21
CA SER A 142 40.84 59.35 -19.18
C SER A 142 42.18 59.94 -19.57
N ASN A 143 42.30 61.26 -19.35
CA ASN A 143 43.48 62.04 -19.72
C ASN A 143 44.79 61.45 -19.14
N GLY A 144 44.73 60.81 -17.97
CA GLY A 144 45.86 60.10 -17.37
C GLY A 144 46.24 58.83 -18.12
N TRP A 145 45.28 57.96 -18.42
CA TRP A 145 45.52 56.71 -19.14
C TRP A 145 45.88 56.91 -20.61
N VAL A 146 45.24 57.86 -21.29
CA VAL A 146 45.58 58.23 -22.68
C VAL A 146 47.02 58.72 -22.77
N LYS A 147 47.47 59.56 -21.83
CA LYS A 147 48.86 60.05 -21.78
C LYS A 147 49.85 58.92 -21.53
N THR A 148 49.53 58.00 -20.62
CA THR A 148 50.34 56.80 -20.35
C THR A 148 50.43 55.88 -21.57
N LEU A 149 49.32 55.57 -22.21
CA LEU A 149 49.28 54.76 -23.45
C LEU A 149 50.07 55.45 -24.56
N LEU A 150 49.89 56.76 -24.74
CA LEU A 150 50.62 57.52 -25.74
C LEU A 150 52.13 57.45 -25.49
N TRP A 151 52.59 57.57 -24.24
CA TRP A 151 54.01 57.43 -23.88
C TRP A 151 54.59 56.03 -24.15
N ILE A 152 53.78 54.98 -24.03
CA ILE A 152 54.20 53.60 -24.34
C ILE A 152 54.26 53.39 -25.86
N PHE A 153 53.26 53.84 -26.61
CA PHE A 153 53.17 53.61 -28.06
C PHE A 153 54.07 54.55 -28.90
N LEU A 154 54.31 55.77 -28.44
CA LEU A 154 55.09 56.78 -29.16
C LEU A 154 56.50 56.30 -29.55
N PRO A 155 57.33 55.72 -28.65
CA PRO A 155 58.66 55.23 -29.03
C PRO A 155 58.59 54.07 -30.03
N CYS A 156 57.64 53.15 -29.90
CA CYS A 156 57.42 52.08 -30.88
C CYS A 156 57.04 52.63 -32.26
N PHE A 157 56.18 53.64 -32.30
CA PHE A 157 55.78 54.30 -33.55
C PHE A 157 56.94 55.05 -34.20
N LEU A 158 57.71 55.82 -33.43
CA LEU A 158 58.89 56.51 -33.94
C LEU A 158 59.94 55.53 -34.47
N TYR A 159 60.21 54.44 -33.73
CA TYR A 159 61.14 53.41 -34.17
C TYR A 159 60.72 52.79 -35.50
N THR A 160 59.44 52.41 -35.65
CA THR A 160 58.94 51.81 -36.90
C THR A 160 59.05 52.77 -38.09
N VAL A 161 58.70 54.05 -37.92
CA VAL A 161 58.84 55.06 -38.99
C VAL A 161 60.31 55.26 -39.38
N ILE A 162 61.21 55.39 -38.41
CA ILE A 162 62.65 55.55 -38.64
C ILE A 162 63.22 54.33 -39.37
N SER A 163 62.85 53.11 -38.95
CA SER A 163 63.26 51.88 -39.63
C SER A 163 62.80 51.83 -41.08
N ILE A 164 61.57 52.26 -41.39
CA ILE A 164 61.07 52.32 -42.77
C ILE A 164 61.83 53.35 -43.59
N VAL A 165 62.05 54.56 -43.06
CA VAL A 165 62.80 55.62 -43.77
C VAL A 165 64.24 55.18 -44.04
N TYR A 166 64.90 54.58 -43.05
CA TYR A 166 66.25 54.04 -43.22
C TYR A 166 66.29 52.94 -44.29
N PHE A 167 65.32 52.02 -44.27
CA PHE A 167 65.19 50.98 -45.28
C PHE A 167 65.01 51.57 -46.69
N VAL A 168 64.15 52.58 -46.86
CA VAL A 168 63.91 53.25 -48.15
C VAL A 168 65.15 54.03 -48.61
N ALA A 169 65.80 54.81 -47.75
CA ALA A 169 67.00 55.56 -48.09
C ALA A 169 68.15 54.62 -48.52
N SER A 170 68.32 53.50 -47.82
CA SER A 170 69.33 52.49 -48.16
C SER A 170 69.08 51.79 -49.51
N TYR A 171 67.84 51.81 -50.01
CA TYR A 171 67.48 51.32 -51.35
C TYR A 171 67.66 52.35 -52.46
N ILE A 172 67.74 53.65 -52.14
CA ILE A 172 67.93 54.74 -53.12
C ILE A 172 69.43 55.04 -53.33
N GLU A 173 70.27 54.81 -52.31
CA GLU A 173 71.74 54.97 -52.39
C GLU A 173 72.48 53.75 -52.97
N LYS A 174 71.75 52.80 -53.58
CA LYS A 174 72.30 51.61 -54.26
C LYS A 174 71.89 51.58 -55.73
#